data_AF-A0A7X0TXH1-F1
#
_entry.id   AF-A0A7X0TXH1-F1
#
_cell.length_a   1.000
_cell.length_b   1.000
_cell.length_c   1.000
_cell.angle_alpha   90.00
_cell.angle_beta   90.00
_cell.angle_gamma   90.00
#
_symmetry.space_group_name_H-M   'P 1'
#
loop_
_entity.id
_entity.type
_entity.pdbx_description
1 polymer ?
#
loop_
_entity_poly.entity_id
_entity_poly.type
_entity_poly.pdbx_seq_one_letter_code
_entity_poly.pdbx_strand_id
1 'polypeptide(L)'
;MRIALAGLATSHPYTDARTLSRHAELVVWEQDPERLGRFTAEHPRAKVAGSLAEVLAGPLDGVVLTVPNPQVPAALAEVLETGLPCFVNKPAAASRAQLEQLDRLPIHDRVLSGSVLRFAPAFAGARVDRDEVLAVRATVRHDVGMWATGYNAWQDTPGEGGGTMVTMGIHGVELLVALLGPEVRLVGAAGARRHYATLRSEDTGVMALRWDDGITGTVEVLGVSESESYSVTLHTRDGSETIVIEGGDDVVRGLGYEGTIEAFLAMVNGAPSPVPWAETRAVLDVLVRAREDF
;
A
#
# COMPACT_ATOMS: atom_id res chain seq x y z
N MET A 1 6.99 -1.98 -24.45
CA MET A 1 7.11 -1.43 -23.10
C MET A 1 8.04 -2.31 -22.28
N ARG A 2 8.89 -1.69 -21.45
CA ARG A 2 9.78 -2.35 -20.50
C ARG A 2 9.57 -1.77 -19.12
N ILE A 3 9.18 -2.62 -18.18
CA ILE A 3 8.87 -2.22 -16.80
C ILE A 3 9.89 -2.86 -15.87
N ALA A 4 10.41 -2.07 -14.94
CA ALA A 4 11.24 -2.58 -13.87
C ALA A 4 10.40 -3.00 -12.66
N LEU A 5 10.72 -4.15 -12.07
CA LEU A 5 10.36 -4.49 -10.69
C LEU A 5 11.64 -4.38 -9.85
N ALA A 6 11.79 -3.24 -9.18
CA ALA A 6 12.93 -2.89 -8.34
C ALA A 6 12.65 -3.28 -6.89
N GLY A 7 13.17 -4.42 -6.47
CA GLY A 7 12.87 -5.05 -5.19
C GLY A 7 11.63 -5.95 -5.24
N LEU A 8 11.64 -7.00 -4.42
CA LEU A 8 10.60 -8.01 -4.26
C LEU A 8 10.31 -8.25 -2.76
N ALA A 9 10.41 -7.20 -1.94
CA ALA A 9 10.41 -7.28 -0.48
C ALA A 9 9.05 -7.65 0.16
N THR A 10 7.97 -7.65 -0.63
CA THR A 10 6.60 -8.02 -0.23
C THR A 10 6.03 -9.09 -1.17
N SER A 11 4.80 -9.54 -0.92
CA SER A 11 4.11 -10.50 -1.79
C SER A 11 3.57 -9.87 -3.08
N HIS A 12 3.22 -8.58 -3.05
CA HIS A 12 2.60 -7.86 -4.16
C HIS A 12 3.37 -7.94 -5.50
N PRO A 13 4.69 -7.72 -5.56
CA PRO A 13 5.40 -7.68 -6.85
C PRO A 13 5.35 -8.99 -7.63
N TYR A 14 5.14 -10.13 -6.95
CA TYR A 14 4.89 -11.42 -7.61
C TYR A 14 3.52 -11.44 -8.30
N THR A 15 2.48 -10.95 -7.62
CA THR A 15 1.14 -10.80 -8.21
C THR A 15 1.15 -9.76 -9.34
N ASP A 16 1.79 -8.62 -9.12
CA ASP A 16 1.89 -7.52 -10.08
C ASP A 16 2.59 -7.99 -11.38
N ALA A 17 3.67 -8.78 -11.27
CA ALA A 17 4.39 -9.33 -12.41
C ALA A 17 3.55 -10.27 -13.28
N ARG A 18 2.60 -11.03 -12.72
CA ARG A 18 1.68 -11.88 -13.49
C ARG A 18 0.81 -11.07 -14.44
N THR A 19 0.37 -9.89 -14.01
CA THR A 19 -0.40 -8.97 -14.87
C THR A 19 0.53 -8.22 -15.81
N LEU A 20 1.62 -7.62 -15.31
CA LEU A 20 2.56 -6.83 -16.09
C LEU A 20 3.23 -7.62 -17.23
N SER A 21 3.56 -8.90 -17.03
CA SER A 21 4.20 -9.74 -18.05
C SER A 21 3.34 -9.98 -19.30
N ARG A 22 2.03 -9.66 -19.25
CA ARG A 22 1.13 -9.68 -20.41
C ARG A 22 1.28 -8.43 -21.30
N HIS A 23 1.86 -7.36 -20.75
CA HIS A 23 1.94 -6.04 -21.39
C HIS A 23 3.37 -5.54 -21.60
N ALA A 24 4.35 -6.04 -20.85
CA ALA A 24 5.73 -5.55 -20.85
C ALA A 24 6.79 -6.66 -20.81
N GLU A 25 7.97 -6.33 -21.33
CA GLU A 25 9.21 -7.01 -20.91
C GLU A 25 9.54 -6.60 -19.47
N LEU A 26 9.81 -7.57 -18.61
CA LEU A 26 10.17 -7.29 -17.21
C LEU A 26 11.69 -7.22 -17.05
N VAL A 27 12.16 -6.20 -16.35
CA VAL A 27 13.49 -6.15 -15.75
C VAL A 27 13.32 -6.27 -14.24
N VAL A 28 14.08 -7.13 -13.58
CA VAL A 28 13.98 -7.35 -12.14
C VAL A 28 15.32 -7.12 -11.48
N TRP A 29 15.29 -6.46 -10.32
CA TRP A 29 16.41 -6.39 -9.39
C TRP A 29 15.91 -6.77 -8.00
N GLU A 30 16.63 -7.66 -7.32
CA GLU A 30 16.39 -8.03 -5.93
C GLU A 30 17.71 -8.48 -5.32
N GLN A 31 18.00 -8.01 -4.10
CA GLN A 31 19.24 -8.29 -3.38
C GLN A 31 19.22 -9.67 -2.73
N ASP A 32 18.04 -10.12 -2.32
CA ASP A 32 17.83 -11.44 -1.72
C ASP A 32 17.78 -12.53 -2.81
N PRO A 33 18.76 -13.46 -2.83
CA PRO A 33 18.84 -14.47 -3.87
C PRO A 33 17.69 -15.49 -3.83
N GLU A 34 17.06 -15.71 -2.68
CA GLU A 34 15.92 -16.61 -2.55
C GLU A 34 14.67 -15.99 -3.16
N ARG A 35 14.41 -14.71 -2.84
CA ARG A 35 13.30 -13.94 -3.44
C ARG A 35 13.44 -13.83 -4.96
N LEU A 36 14.66 -13.55 -5.43
CA LEU A 36 14.98 -13.47 -6.86
C LEU A 36 14.84 -14.84 -7.55
N GLY A 37 15.32 -15.91 -6.91
CA GLY A 37 15.19 -17.28 -7.41
C GLY A 37 13.73 -17.68 -7.59
N ARG A 38 12.87 -17.40 -6.60
CA ARG A 38 11.42 -17.62 -6.71
C ARG A 38 10.81 -16.83 -7.87
N PHE A 39 11.17 -15.57 -8.02
CA PHE A 39 10.61 -14.71 -9.08
C PHE A 39 11.01 -15.18 -10.47
N THR A 40 12.29 -15.50 -10.68
CA THR A 40 12.80 -15.94 -11.98
C THR A 40 12.34 -17.35 -12.37
N ALA A 41 12.03 -18.20 -11.38
CA ALA A 41 11.36 -19.48 -11.63
C ALA A 41 9.95 -19.29 -12.22
N GLU A 42 9.21 -18.29 -11.74
CA GLU A 42 7.88 -17.95 -12.24
C GLU A 42 7.92 -17.12 -13.54
N HIS A 43 8.91 -16.26 -13.69
CA HIS A 43 9.10 -15.35 -14.82
C HIS A 43 10.47 -15.56 -15.52
N PRO A 44 10.71 -16.70 -16.19
CA PRO A 44 12.02 -17.06 -16.75
C PRO A 44 12.49 -16.15 -17.91
N ARG A 45 11.61 -15.30 -18.43
CA ARG A 45 11.93 -14.31 -19.47
C ARG A 45 12.32 -12.93 -18.91
N ALA A 46 12.20 -12.72 -17.60
CA ALA A 46 12.59 -11.46 -16.98
C ALA A 46 14.11 -11.28 -17.06
N LYS A 47 14.55 -10.07 -17.40
CA LYS A 47 15.97 -9.71 -17.40
C LYS A 47 16.39 -9.34 -15.99
N VAL A 48 17.42 -10.00 -15.47
CA VAL A 48 17.94 -9.73 -14.12
C VAL A 48 19.03 -8.66 -14.22
N ALA A 49 18.92 -7.63 -13.38
CA ALA A 49 19.93 -6.60 -13.20
C ALA A 49 20.61 -6.77 -11.82
N GLY A 50 21.89 -6.39 -11.71
CA GLY A 50 22.68 -6.52 -10.49
C GLY A 50 22.48 -5.39 -9.48
N SER A 51 21.94 -4.24 -9.89
CA SER A 51 21.70 -3.09 -9.01
C SER A 51 20.52 -2.22 -9.48
N LEU A 52 19.97 -1.39 -8.58
CA LEU A 52 18.99 -0.37 -8.94
C LEU A 52 19.55 0.59 -10.00
N ALA A 53 20.80 1.05 -9.84
CA ALA A 53 21.46 1.92 -10.80
C ALA A 53 21.54 1.28 -12.21
N GLU A 54 21.84 -0.02 -12.30
CA GLU A 54 21.85 -0.74 -13.57
C GLU A 54 20.46 -0.82 -14.21
N VAL A 55 19.42 -1.05 -13.39
CA VAL A 55 18.02 -1.03 -13.85
C VAL A 55 17.68 0.34 -14.46
N LEU A 56 17.95 1.42 -13.72
CA LEU A 56 17.59 2.79 -14.11
C LEU A 56 18.41 3.34 -15.27
N ALA A 57 19.61 2.81 -15.53
CA ALA A 57 20.41 3.16 -16.71
C ALA A 57 19.88 2.55 -18.02
N GLY A 58 18.98 1.56 -17.94
CA GLY A 58 18.37 0.91 -19.09
C GLY A 58 17.20 1.71 -19.70
N PRO A 59 16.79 1.40 -20.94
CA PRO A 59 15.61 2.03 -21.54
C PRO A 59 14.33 1.42 -20.92
N LEU A 60 13.83 2.07 -19.88
CA LEU A 60 12.61 1.71 -19.15
C LEU A 60 11.47 2.70 -19.47
N ASP A 61 10.24 2.21 -19.36
CA ASP A 61 9.03 3.03 -19.48
C ASP A 61 8.36 3.31 -18.12
N GLY A 62 8.71 2.55 -17.08
CA GLY A 62 8.20 2.72 -15.73
C GLY A 62 8.83 1.77 -14.71
N VAL A 63 8.67 2.09 -13.42
CA VAL A 63 9.27 1.38 -12.29
C VAL A 63 8.20 0.98 -11.27
N VAL A 64 8.17 -0.28 -10.87
CA VAL A 64 7.51 -0.76 -9.66
C VAL A 64 8.57 -0.92 -8.57
N LEU A 65 8.51 -0.08 -7.53
CA LEU A 65 9.49 -0.05 -6.45
C LEU A 65 8.95 -0.80 -5.22
N THR A 66 9.57 -1.93 -4.88
CA THR A 66 9.20 -2.77 -3.73
C THR A 66 10.43 -3.20 -2.92
N VAL A 67 11.12 -2.22 -2.35
CA VAL A 67 12.19 -2.44 -1.36
C VAL A 67 11.61 -2.37 0.07
N PRO A 68 12.30 -2.90 1.10
CA PRO A 68 11.87 -2.71 2.48
C PRO A 68 11.71 -1.21 2.82
N ASN A 69 10.73 -0.87 3.66
CA ASN A 69 10.39 0.52 4.01
C ASN A 69 11.58 1.45 4.33
N PRO A 70 12.59 1.04 5.11
CA PRO A 70 13.76 1.88 5.38
C PRO A 70 14.56 2.30 4.14
N GLN A 71 14.46 1.55 3.04
CA GLN A 71 15.18 1.79 1.80
C GLN A 71 14.38 2.62 0.79
N VAL A 72 13.06 2.74 0.97
CA VAL A 72 12.17 3.44 0.03
C VAL A 72 12.61 4.88 -0.22
N PRO A 73 12.95 5.72 0.79
CA PRO A 73 13.31 7.11 0.51
C PRO A 73 14.53 7.27 -0.41
N ALA A 74 15.58 6.45 -0.19
CA ALA A 74 16.78 6.50 -1.02
C ALA A 74 16.52 5.96 -2.43
N ALA A 75 15.85 4.81 -2.54
CA ALA A 75 15.55 4.19 -3.83
C ALA A 75 14.58 5.04 -4.65
N LEU A 76 13.57 5.66 -4.02
CA LEU A 76 12.65 6.57 -4.71
C LEU A 76 13.38 7.83 -5.19
N ALA A 77 14.34 8.37 -4.42
CA ALA A 77 15.14 9.51 -4.87
C ALA A 77 15.86 9.20 -6.20
N GLU A 78 16.50 8.03 -6.32
CA GLU A 78 17.13 7.59 -7.57
C GLU A 78 16.12 7.46 -8.72
N VAL A 79 14.92 6.93 -8.46
CA VAL A 79 13.88 6.79 -9.49
C VAL A 79 13.37 8.17 -9.95
N LEU A 80 13.18 9.13 -9.03
CA LEU A 80 12.70 10.47 -9.36
C LEU A 80 13.64 11.23 -10.31
N GLU A 81 14.95 10.98 -10.25
CA GLU A 81 15.94 11.57 -11.18
C GLU A 81 15.70 11.17 -12.64
N THR A 82 15.01 10.04 -12.88
CA THR A 82 14.70 9.56 -14.23
C THR A 82 13.44 10.21 -14.84
N GLY A 83 12.56 10.78 -14.01
CA GLY A 83 11.24 11.27 -14.41
C GLY A 83 10.26 10.18 -14.89
N LEU A 84 10.61 8.90 -14.71
CA LEU A 84 9.75 7.77 -15.06
C LEU A 84 8.54 7.67 -14.11
N PRO A 85 7.40 7.16 -14.60
CA PRO A 85 6.31 6.70 -13.73
C PRO A 85 6.82 5.68 -12.72
N CYS A 86 6.49 5.91 -11.46
CA CYS A 86 6.85 5.01 -10.37
C CYS A 86 5.61 4.58 -9.60
N PHE A 87 5.39 3.27 -9.50
CA PHE A 87 4.49 2.68 -8.51
C PHE A 87 5.32 2.20 -7.32
N VAL A 88 5.22 2.90 -6.19
CA VAL A 88 5.84 2.49 -4.93
C VAL A 88 4.86 1.60 -4.17
N ASN A 89 5.29 0.39 -3.84
CA ASN A 89 4.45 -0.54 -3.10
C ASN A 89 4.18 -0.01 -1.68
N LYS A 90 3.01 -0.37 -1.15
CA LYS A 90 2.54 0.10 0.14
C LYS A 90 3.27 -0.57 1.33
N PRO A 91 3.36 0.13 2.47
CA PRO A 91 3.31 1.58 2.59
C PRO A 91 4.62 2.18 2.06
N ALA A 92 4.65 3.44 1.60
CA ALA A 92 5.92 4.07 1.21
C ALA A 92 6.81 4.45 2.41
N ALA A 93 6.20 4.64 3.58
CA ALA A 93 6.89 4.86 4.86
C ALA A 93 6.13 4.19 6.00
N ALA A 94 6.87 3.81 7.04
CA ALA A 94 6.35 3.15 8.23
C ALA A 94 6.86 3.75 9.55
N SER A 95 7.73 4.76 9.47
CA SER A 95 8.20 5.54 10.63
C SER A 95 8.30 7.02 10.31
N ARG A 96 8.34 7.86 11.36
CA ARG A 96 8.48 9.31 11.22
C ARG A 96 9.74 9.70 10.48
N ALA A 97 10.87 9.04 10.76
CA ALA A 97 12.13 9.30 10.08
C ALA A 97 12.01 9.05 8.56
N GLN A 98 11.39 7.94 8.15
CA GLN A 98 11.16 7.63 6.74
C GLN A 98 10.23 8.64 6.09
N LEU A 99 9.14 9.01 6.77
CA LEU A 99 8.17 10.01 6.27
C LEU A 99 8.83 11.38 6.06
N GLU A 100 9.63 11.84 7.01
CA GLU A 100 10.38 13.09 6.88
C GLU A 100 11.41 13.05 5.73
N GLN A 101 12.00 11.89 5.44
CA GLN A 101 12.88 11.73 4.28
C GLN A 101 12.09 11.87 2.98
N LEU A 102 10.91 11.24 2.88
CA LEU A 102 10.03 11.38 1.72
C LEU A 102 9.55 12.82 1.52
N ASP A 103 9.26 13.56 2.61
CA ASP A 103 8.83 14.97 2.55
C ASP A 103 9.89 15.90 1.95
N ARG A 104 11.16 15.47 1.89
CA ARG A 104 12.25 16.23 1.27
C ARG A 104 12.44 15.93 -0.21
N LEU A 105 11.75 14.91 -0.74
CA LEU A 105 11.86 14.50 -2.13
C LEU A 105 10.91 15.32 -3.02
N PRO A 106 11.32 15.66 -4.26
CA PRO A 106 10.48 16.36 -5.23
C PRO A 106 9.51 15.37 -5.90
N ILE A 107 8.59 14.79 -5.12
CA ILE A 107 7.65 13.78 -5.62
C ILE A 107 6.65 14.44 -6.58
N HIS A 108 6.72 14.03 -7.85
CA HIS A 108 5.89 14.55 -8.92
C HIS A 108 4.59 13.74 -9.10
N ASP A 109 3.69 14.24 -9.95
CA ASP A 109 2.37 13.67 -10.24
C ASP A 109 2.40 12.33 -11.00
N ARG A 110 3.56 11.69 -11.14
CA ARG A 110 3.72 10.37 -11.77
C ARG A 110 4.25 9.33 -10.78
N VAL A 111 4.09 9.58 -9.48
CA VAL A 111 4.33 8.62 -8.40
C VAL A 111 3.00 8.17 -7.83
N LEU A 112 2.77 6.86 -7.84
CA LEU A 112 1.62 6.19 -7.26
C LEU A 112 2.07 5.40 -6.04
N SER A 113 1.36 5.53 -4.92
CA SER A 113 1.49 4.65 -3.76
C SER A 113 0.16 4.61 -3.02
N GLY A 114 -0.29 3.41 -2.67
CA GLY A 114 -1.55 3.23 -1.96
C GLY A 114 -1.93 1.76 -1.88
N SER A 115 -3.03 1.48 -1.21
CA SER A 115 -3.61 0.15 -1.19
C SER A 115 -4.20 -0.22 -2.55
N VAL A 116 -3.95 -1.45 -3.00
CA VAL A 116 -4.59 -2.04 -4.18
C VAL A 116 -6.13 -2.04 -4.09
N LEU A 117 -6.67 -2.07 -2.86
CA LEU A 117 -8.10 -2.11 -2.60
C LEU A 117 -8.84 -0.87 -3.12
N ARG A 118 -8.13 0.27 -3.24
CA ARG A 118 -8.67 1.48 -3.87
C ARG A 118 -9.14 1.25 -5.31
N PHE A 119 -8.52 0.28 -5.98
CA PHE A 119 -8.80 -0.08 -7.36
C PHE A 119 -9.66 -1.35 -7.46
N ALA A 120 -10.16 -1.88 -6.34
CA ALA A 120 -11.09 -3.00 -6.35
C ALA A 120 -12.40 -2.58 -7.05
N PRO A 121 -12.99 -3.43 -7.92
CA PRO A 121 -14.24 -3.09 -8.62
C PRO A 121 -15.39 -2.71 -7.69
N ALA A 122 -15.44 -3.29 -6.48
CA ALA A 122 -16.44 -2.95 -5.46
C ALA A 122 -16.30 -1.52 -4.92
N PHE A 123 -15.14 -0.87 -5.09
CA PHE A 123 -14.82 0.43 -4.50
C PHE A 123 -14.41 1.52 -5.51
N ALA A 124 -13.75 1.19 -6.63
CA ALA A 124 -13.13 2.16 -7.55
C ALA A 124 -14.09 3.23 -8.13
N GLY A 125 -15.41 2.98 -8.08
CA GLY A 125 -16.46 3.93 -8.48
C GLY A 125 -17.22 4.59 -7.32
N ALA A 126 -16.91 4.27 -6.07
CA ALA A 126 -17.62 4.78 -4.91
C ALA A 126 -17.51 6.29 -4.83
N ARG A 127 -18.65 6.94 -4.56
CA ARG A 127 -18.77 8.38 -4.35
C ARG A 127 -19.65 8.59 -3.13
N VAL A 128 -19.37 9.66 -2.41
CA VAL A 128 -20.13 10.01 -1.22
C VAL A 128 -20.56 11.47 -1.32
N ASP A 129 -21.80 11.75 -0.92
CA ASP A 129 -22.21 13.11 -0.63
C ASP A 129 -21.70 13.47 0.76
N ARG A 130 -20.65 14.29 0.80
CA ARG A 130 -19.96 14.65 2.03
C ARG A 130 -20.88 15.30 3.06
N ASP A 131 -21.89 16.04 2.60
CA ASP A 131 -22.85 16.74 3.49
C ASP A 131 -23.81 15.79 4.20
N GLU A 132 -23.97 14.56 3.68
CA GLU A 132 -24.80 13.51 4.28
C GLU A 132 -24.04 12.63 5.27
N VAL A 133 -22.70 12.66 5.26
CA VAL A 133 -21.84 11.80 6.09
C VAL A 133 -21.77 12.32 7.52
N LEU A 134 -22.21 11.50 8.47
CA LEU A 134 -22.06 11.77 9.90
C LEU A 134 -20.78 11.14 10.46
N ALA A 135 -20.47 9.91 10.03
CA ALA A 135 -19.28 9.17 10.44
C ALA A 135 -18.93 8.08 9.43
N VAL A 136 -17.69 7.61 9.48
CA VAL A 136 -17.22 6.49 8.64
C VAL A 136 -16.51 5.43 9.47
N ARG A 137 -16.53 4.19 8.98
CA ARG A 137 -15.78 3.09 9.57
C ARG A 137 -15.09 2.29 8.48
N ALA A 138 -13.85 1.86 8.72
CA ALA A 138 -13.21 0.82 7.94
C ALA A 138 -12.87 -0.38 8.82
N THR A 139 -13.10 -1.59 8.32
CA THR A 139 -12.64 -2.83 8.96
C THR A 139 -11.67 -3.53 8.04
N VAL A 140 -10.47 -3.83 8.54
CA VAL A 140 -9.42 -4.57 7.84
C VAL A 140 -9.26 -5.92 8.51
N ARG A 141 -9.57 -7.02 7.80
CA ARG A 141 -9.27 -8.39 8.21
C ARG A 141 -8.22 -8.94 7.27
N HIS A 142 -7.00 -9.12 7.80
CA HIS A 142 -5.88 -9.64 7.03
C HIS A 142 -4.95 -10.39 7.97
N ASP A 143 -4.78 -11.69 7.74
CA ASP A 143 -3.96 -12.51 8.64
C ASP A 143 -2.47 -12.17 8.52
N VAL A 144 -1.82 -11.91 9.66
CA VAL A 144 -0.38 -11.60 9.72
C VAL A 144 0.47 -12.78 10.21
N GLY A 145 -0.11 -14.00 10.29
CA GLY A 145 0.55 -15.18 10.80
C GLY A 145 1.84 -15.55 10.07
N MET A 146 2.01 -15.12 8.81
CA MET A 146 3.25 -15.33 8.06
C MET A 146 4.47 -14.64 8.70
N TRP A 147 4.29 -13.53 9.42
CA TRP A 147 5.39 -12.87 10.12
C TRP A 147 5.82 -13.67 11.35
N ALA A 148 4.86 -14.33 12.02
CA ALA A 148 5.12 -15.20 13.16
C ALA A 148 5.93 -16.44 12.77
N THR A 149 5.94 -16.83 11.50
CA THR A 149 6.75 -17.93 10.95
C THR A 149 8.08 -17.45 10.35
N GLY A 150 8.36 -16.14 10.38
CA GLY A 150 9.61 -15.54 9.91
C GLY A 150 9.57 -15.01 8.47
N TYR A 151 8.50 -15.27 7.71
CA TYR A 151 8.39 -14.77 6.34
C TYR A 151 8.12 -13.26 6.34
N ASN A 152 9.01 -12.48 5.73
CA ASN A 152 8.94 -11.00 5.71
C ASN A 152 8.78 -10.36 7.11
N ALA A 153 9.37 -10.96 8.15
CA ALA A 153 9.27 -10.50 9.54
C ALA A 153 9.80 -9.06 9.80
N TRP A 154 10.47 -8.44 8.82
CA TRP A 154 10.83 -7.02 8.87
C TRP A 154 9.57 -6.12 8.90
N GLN A 155 8.45 -6.55 8.28
CA GLN A 155 7.18 -5.82 8.31
C GLN A 155 6.60 -5.72 9.73
N ASP A 156 6.80 -6.77 10.53
CA ASP A 156 6.40 -6.84 11.93
C ASP A 156 7.31 -6.04 12.86
N THR A 157 8.45 -5.54 12.39
CA THR A 157 9.36 -4.72 13.20
C THR A 157 8.86 -3.28 13.27
N PRO A 158 8.40 -2.76 14.43
CA PRO A 158 7.69 -1.48 14.49
C PRO A 158 8.47 -0.28 13.97
N GLY A 159 9.80 -0.25 14.16
CA GLY A 159 10.66 0.83 13.65
C GLY A 159 11.06 0.70 12.18
N GLU A 160 10.80 -0.45 11.55
CA GLU A 160 11.18 -0.73 10.15
C GLU A 160 9.97 -0.74 9.23
N GLY A 161 9.06 -1.70 9.42
CA GLY A 161 7.83 -1.88 8.63
C GLY A 161 6.56 -1.46 9.35
N GLY A 162 6.64 -1.01 10.60
CA GLY A 162 5.52 -0.38 11.30
C GLY A 162 4.46 -1.35 11.83
N GLY A 163 4.66 -2.66 11.72
CA GLY A 163 3.75 -3.67 12.27
C GLY A 163 2.38 -3.70 11.61
N THR A 164 1.44 -4.40 12.24
CA THR A 164 0.06 -4.55 11.75
C THR A 164 -0.64 -3.20 11.56
N MET A 165 -0.48 -2.25 12.48
CA MET A 165 -1.13 -0.94 12.49
C MET A 165 -0.80 -0.14 11.24
N VAL A 166 0.46 -0.17 10.81
CA VAL A 166 0.88 0.55 9.60
C VAL A 166 0.64 -0.30 8.36
N THR A 167 1.19 -1.52 8.34
CA THR A 167 1.25 -2.35 7.13
C THR A 167 -0.12 -2.86 6.70
N MET A 168 -1.01 -3.12 7.66
CA MET A 168 -2.40 -3.51 7.39
C MET A 168 -3.38 -2.36 7.56
N GLY A 169 -3.18 -1.47 8.54
CA GLY A 169 -4.08 -0.32 8.73
C GLY A 169 -4.17 0.61 7.53
N ILE A 170 -3.14 0.67 6.68
CA ILE A 170 -3.19 1.39 5.40
C ILE A 170 -4.38 0.97 4.53
N HIS A 171 -4.78 -0.30 4.56
CA HIS A 171 -5.94 -0.80 3.81
C HIS A 171 -7.25 -0.12 4.24
N GLY A 172 -7.37 0.28 5.50
CA GLY A 172 -8.55 0.97 6.00
C GLY A 172 -8.45 2.49 5.83
N VAL A 173 -7.32 3.08 6.24
CA VAL A 173 -7.11 4.54 6.18
C VAL A 173 -7.15 5.04 4.73
N GLU A 174 -6.52 4.32 3.79
CA GLU A 174 -6.52 4.67 2.36
C GLU A 174 -7.93 4.75 1.79
N LEU A 175 -8.81 3.79 2.10
CA LEU A 175 -10.17 3.77 1.56
C LEU A 175 -11.00 4.94 2.11
N LEU A 176 -10.83 5.31 3.38
CA LEU A 176 -11.53 6.46 3.95
C LEU A 176 -11.01 7.79 3.36
N VAL A 177 -9.70 7.92 3.17
CA VAL A 177 -9.09 9.10 2.51
C VAL A 177 -9.50 9.18 1.04
N ALA A 178 -9.62 8.06 0.33
CA ALA A 178 -10.09 8.05 -1.06
C ALA A 178 -11.54 8.57 -1.20
N LEU A 179 -12.39 8.42 -0.17
CA LEU A 179 -13.76 8.95 -0.17
C LEU A 179 -13.84 10.40 0.33
N LEU A 180 -13.06 10.74 1.35
CA LEU A 180 -13.21 12.00 2.10
C LEU A 180 -12.05 12.99 1.90
N GLY A 181 -11.05 12.64 1.10
CA GLY A 181 -9.88 13.50 0.86
C GLY A 181 -8.88 13.55 2.01
N PRO A 182 -7.79 14.31 1.81
CA PRO A 182 -6.56 14.23 2.63
C PRO A 182 -6.61 15.03 3.94
N GLU A 183 -7.63 15.86 4.19
CA GLU A 183 -7.71 16.72 5.38
C GLU A 183 -8.13 15.94 6.65
N VAL A 184 -7.42 14.85 6.94
CA VAL A 184 -7.64 13.91 8.03
C VAL A 184 -6.51 13.98 9.05
N ARG A 185 -6.84 13.72 10.32
CA ARG A 185 -5.85 13.53 11.40
C ARG A 185 -6.25 12.38 12.31
N LEU A 186 -5.24 11.77 12.93
CA LEU A 186 -5.43 10.85 14.04
C LEU A 186 -5.91 11.61 15.28
N VAL A 187 -6.88 11.05 15.98
CA VAL A 187 -7.35 11.48 17.32
C VAL A 187 -6.75 10.61 18.42
N GLY A 188 -6.59 9.32 18.16
CA GLY A 188 -5.85 8.39 19.01
C GLY A 188 -5.88 6.97 18.44
N ALA A 189 -4.92 6.15 18.88
CA ALA A 189 -4.84 4.75 18.50
C ALA A 189 -4.61 3.82 19.71
N ALA A 190 -4.94 2.55 19.54
CA ALA A 190 -4.59 1.49 20.48
C ALA A 190 -4.32 0.19 19.72
N GLY A 191 -3.37 -0.59 20.21
CA GLY A 191 -3.05 -1.92 19.69
C GLY A 191 -2.79 -2.93 20.79
N ALA A 192 -2.96 -4.20 20.48
CA ALA A 192 -2.62 -5.29 21.38
C ALA A 192 -2.20 -6.54 20.58
N ARG A 193 -1.30 -7.34 21.19
CA ARG A 193 -0.96 -8.67 20.71
C ARG A 193 -1.76 -9.70 21.52
N ARG A 194 -2.66 -10.42 20.87
CA ARG A 194 -3.69 -11.26 21.51
C ARG A 194 -3.64 -12.73 21.11
N HIS A 195 -3.14 -13.05 19.91
CA HIS A 195 -3.11 -14.39 19.34
C HIS A 195 -1.69 -14.83 19.01
N TYR A 196 -0.97 -14.08 18.17
CA TYR A 196 0.36 -14.46 17.72
C TYR A 196 1.42 -13.97 18.72
N ALA A 197 1.68 -14.77 19.75
CA ALA A 197 2.60 -14.41 20.85
C ALA A 197 4.06 -14.13 20.41
N THR A 198 4.47 -14.56 19.21
CA THR A 198 5.82 -14.35 18.67
C THR A 198 5.99 -13.08 17.85
N LEU A 199 4.89 -12.37 17.52
CA LEU A 199 5.00 -11.08 16.82
C LEU A 199 5.66 -10.03 17.68
N ARG A 200 6.44 -9.15 17.05
CA ARG A 200 7.06 -7.97 17.64
C ARG A 200 6.07 -6.81 17.74
N SER A 201 5.07 -6.77 16.87
CA SER A 201 3.99 -5.78 16.88
C SER A 201 2.66 -6.38 17.39
N GLU A 202 1.61 -5.57 17.37
CA GLU A 202 0.23 -5.97 17.63
C GLU A 202 -0.35 -6.86 16.52
N ASP A 203 -1.36 -7.66 16.86
CA ASP A 203 -2.18 -8.41 15.89
C ASP A 203 -3.63 -7.93 15.86
N THR A 204 -3.95 -6.91 16.66
CA THR A 204 -5.19 -6.15 16.56
C THR A 204 -4.96 -4.69 16.93
N GLY A 205 -5.65 -3.78 16.27
CA GLY A 205 -5.57 -2.36 16.54
C GLY A 205 -6.82 -1.60 16.13
N VAL A 206 -6.96 -0.39 16.68
CA VAL A 206 -8.00 0.56 16.34
C VAL A 206 -7.41 1.97 16.23
N MET A 207 -7.91 2.75 15.28
CA MET A 207 -7.60 4.17 15.10
C MET A 207 -8.89 4.98 15.09
N ALA A 208 -8.91 6.10 15.80
CA ALA A 208 -9.94 7.12 15.70
C ALA A 208 -9.42 8.29 14.86
N LEU A 209 -10.17 8.69 13.83
CA LEU A 209 -9.82 9.73 12.86
C LEU A 209 -10.81 10.88 12.94
N ARG A 210 -10.38 12.06 12.49
CA ARG A 210 -11.27 13.22 12.31
C ARG A 210 -10.82 14.06 11.12
N TRP A 211 -11.77 14.41 10.25
CA TRP A 211 -11.57 15.38 9.18
C TRP A 211 -11.71 16.83 9.68
N ASP A 212 -11.27 17.80 8.88
CA ASP A 212 -11.29 19.23 9.20
C ASP A 212 -12.70 19.80 9.44
N ASP A 213 -13.67 19.32 8.67
CA ASP A 213 -15.10 19.64 8.77
C ASP A 213 -15.84 18.91 9.89
N GLY A 214 -15.15 18.04 10.62
CA GLY A 214 -15.66 17.36 11.81
C GLY A 214 -16.19 15.95 11.60
N ILE A 215 -16.20 15.42 10.37
CA ILE A 215 -16.54 14.00 10.14
C ILE A 215 -15.58 13.13 10.96
N THR A 216 -16.11 12.18 11.71
CA THR A 216 -15.31 11.23 12.52
C THR A 216 -15.20 9.89 11.82
N GLY A 217 -14.03 9.25 11.95
CA GLY A 217 -13.78 7.92 11.40
C GLY A 217 -13.25 6.95 12.43
N THR A 218 -13.51 5.65 12.22
CA THR A 218 -12.86 4.57 12.95
C THR A 218 -12.25 3.58 11.97
N VAL A 219 -11.01 3.15 12.21
CA VAL A 219 -10.40 2.05 11.47
C VAL A 219 -10.06 0.94 12.44
N GLU A 220 -10.59 -0.25 12.23
CA GLU A 220 -10.22 -1.46 12.96
C GLU A 220 -9.33 -2.34 12.11
N VAL A 221 -8.27 -2.84 12.72
CA VAL A 221 -7.30 -3.73 12.09
C VAL A 221 -7.29 -5.04 12.86
N LEU A 222 -7.61 -6.13 12.17
CA LEU A 222 -7.68 -7.47 12.68
C LEU A 222 -6.64 -8.31 11.92
N GLY A 223 -5.45 -8.40 12.51
CA GLY A 223 -4.30 -9.18 12.04
C GLY A 223 -4.45 -10.69 12.21
N VAL A 224 -5.61 -11.14 12.70
CA VAL A 224 -5.93 -12.55 12.97
C VAL A 224 -7.22 -12.85 12.25
N SER A 225 -7.17 -13.70 11.22
CA SER A 225 -8.37 -14.04 10.46
C SER A 225 -8.27 -15.37 9.72
N GLU A 226 -9.41 -16.03 9.54
CA GLU A 226 -9.52 -17.21 8.68
C GLU A 226 -9.67 -16.83 7.20
N SER A 227 -10.19 -15.63 6.93
CA SER A 227 -10.37 -15.09 5.58
C SER A 227 -10.05 -13.60 5.53
N GLU A 228 -9.55 -13.15 4.37
CA GLU A 228 -9.34 -11.73 4.13
C GLU A 228 -10.64 -11.05 3.74
N SER A 229 -10.96 -9.93 4.39
CA SER A 229 -12.03 -9.04 3.95
C SER A 229 -11.78 -7.60 4.41
N TYR A 230 -12.26 -6.66 3.61
CA TYR A 230 -12.10 -5.25 3.86
C TYR A 230 -13.44 -4.57 3.65
N SER A 231 -13.82 -3.69 4.56
CA SER A 231 -15.08 -2.97 4.42
C SER A 231 -14.96 -1.50 4.77
N VAL A 232 -15.81 -0.71 4.13
CA VAL A 232 -16.04 0.70 4.47
C VAL A 232 -17.54 0.87 4.72
N THR A 233 -17.88 1.39 5.89
CA THR A 233 -19.25 1.76 6.25
C THR A 233 -19.37 3.27 6.33
N LEU A 234 -20.36 3.82 5.64
CA LEU A 234 -20.76 5.23 5.70
C LEU A 234 -22.01 5.32 6.58
N HIS A 235 -22.01 6.21 7.57
CA HIS A 235 -23.16 6.49 8.41
C HIS A 235 -23.76 7.85 8.02
N THR A 236 -25.02 7.84 7.63
CA THR A 236 -25.80 9.05 7.31
C THR A 236 -26.98 9.19 8.26
N ARG A 237 -27.76 10.25 8.11
CA ARG A 237 -29.01 10.43 8.88
C ARG A 237 -30.01 9.28 8.67
N ASP A 238 -30.07 8.77 7.44
CA ASP A 238 -31.12 7.86 7.01
C ASP A 238 -30.72 6.38 7.16
N GLY A 239 -29.44 6.10 7.46
CA GLY A 239 -28.98 4.75 7.72
C GLY A 239 -27.48 4.57 7.58
N SER A 240 -27.07 3.37 7.18
CA SER A 240 -25.67 3.07 6.93
C SER A 240 -25.53 2.18 5.71
N GLU A 241 -24.57 2.52 4.86
CA GLU A 241 -24.21 1.75 3.68
C GLU A 241 -22.83 1.12 3.92
N THR A 242 -22.64 -0.13 3.52
CA THR A 242 -21.35 -0.81 3.65
C THR A 242 -20.89 -1.35 2.30
N ILE A 243 -19.72 -0.91 1.88
CA ILE A 243 -18.98 -1.47 0.76
C ILE A 243 -18.08 -2.58 1.31
N VAL A 244 -18.17 -3.78 0.74
CA VAL A 244 -17.34 -4.93 1.11
C VAL A 244 -16.45 -5.28 -0.09
N ILE A 245 -15.16 -5.41 0.17
CA ILE A 245 -14.13 -5.81 -0.79
C ILE A 245 -13.58 -7.15 -0.36
N GLU A 246 -13.71 -8.15 -1.25
CA GLU A 246 -13.28 -9.53 -1.06
C GLU A 246 -12.64 -10.04 -2.36
N GLY A 247 -11.85 -11.10 -2.26
CA GLY A 247 -11.22 -11.68 -3.44
C GLY A 247 -12.21 -12.29 -4.43
N GLY A 248 -13.32 -12.86 -3.95
CA GLY A 248 -14.27 -13.59 -4.80
C GLY A 248 -13.61 -14.75 -5.57
N ASP A 249 -14.12 -15.04 -6.76
CA ASP A 249 -13.58 -16.11 -7.63
C ASP A 249 -12.21 -15.77 -8.25
N ASP A 250 -11.90 -14.47 -8.39
CA ASP A 250 -10.62 -13.98 -8.91
C ASP A 250 -10.04 -12.93 -7.96
N VAL A 251 -9.15 -13.38 -7.08
CA VAL A 251 -8.52 -12.54 -6.05
C VAL A 251 -7.75 -11.36 -6.66
N VAL A 252 -7.12 -11.53 -7.83
CA VAL A 252 -6.34 -10.47 -8.48
C VAL A 252 -7.24 -9.32 -8.90
N ARG A 253 -8.42 -9.66 -9.44
CA ARG A 253 -9.41 -8.66 -9.82
C ARG A 253 -10.19 -8.13 -8.61
N GLY A 254 -10.69 -9.02 -7.76
CA GLY A 254 -11.56 -8.69 -6.62
C GLY A 254 -10.92 -7.74 -5.62
N LEU A 255 -9.63 -7.94 -5.32
CA LEU A 255 -8.86 -7.07 -4.42
C LEU A 255 -8.21 -5.85 -5.11
N GLY A 256 -8.40 -5.68 -6.43
CA GLY A 256 -7.93 -4.50 -7.15
C GLY A 256 -6.47 -4.51 -7.60
N TYR A 257 -5.78 -5.64 -7.58
CA TYR A 257 -4.43 -5.75 -8.15
C TYR A 257 -4.43 -5.43 -9.65
N GLU A 258 -5.40 -5.98 -10.40
CA GLU A 258 -5.55 -5.69 -11.83
C GLU A 258 -5.75 -4.19 -12.08
N GLY A 259 -6.70 -3.55 -11.38
CA GLY A 259 -6.96 -2.12 -11.52
C GLY A 259 -5.78 -1.23 -11.10
N THR A 260 -4.96 -1.68 -10.13
CA THR A 260 -3.71 -0.99 -9.75
C THR A 260 -2.70 -1.02 -10.90
N ILE A 261 -2.54 -2.17 -11.55
CA ILE A 261 -1.64 -2.30 -12.70
C ILE A 261 -2.17 -1.51 -13.90
N GLU A 262 -3.48 -1.54 -14.17
CA GLU A 262 -4.08 -0.71 -15.23
C GLU A 262 -3.82 0.79 -15.00
N ALA A 263 -4.00 1.26 -13.76
CA ALA A 263 -3.67 2.64 -13.37
C ALA A 263 -2.20 2.98 -13.61
N PHE A 264 -1.28 2.10 -13.18
CA PHE A 264 0.14 2.30 -13.41
C PHE A 264 0.50 2.30 -14.91
N LEU A 265 -0.09 1.39 -15.70
CA LEU A 265 0.11 1.36 -17.15
C LEU A 265 -0.45 2.60 -17.85
N ALA A 266 -1.55 3.18 -17.36
CA ALA A 266 -2.03 4.47 -17.85
C ALA A 266 -0.99 5.57 -17.59
N MET A 267 -0.32 5.57 -16.43
CA MET A 267 0.77 6.53 -16.12
C MET A 267 1.98 6.36 -17.03
N VAL A 268 2.33 5.12 -17.36
CA VAL A 268 3.35 4.79 -18.38
C VAL A 268 2.99 5.39 -19.74
N ASN A 269 1.70 5.41 -20.08
CA ASN A 269 1.19 6.02 -21.31
C ASN A 269 0.89 7.53 -21.18
N GLY A 270 1.36 8.19 -20.12
CA GLY A 270 1.32 9.65 -19.96
C GLY A 270 0.18 10.20 -19.10
N ALA A 271 -0.66 9.35 -18.50
CA ALA A 271 -1.61 9.82 -17.49
C ALA A 271 -0.87 10.28 -16.21
N PRO A 272 -1.45 11.20 -15.42
CA PRO A 272 -0.98 11.43 -14.06
C PRO A 272 -1.31 10.25 -13.16
N SER A 273 -0.71 10.21 -11.97
CA SER A 273 -1.08 9.31 -10.90
C SER A 273 -2.56 9.53 -10.53
N PRO A 274 -3.37 8.46 -10.46
CA PRO A 274 -4.76 8.56 -10.01
C PRO A 274 -4.87 8.74 -8.48
N VAL A 275 -3.76 8.66 -7.75
CA VAL A 275 -3.69 8.93 -6.31
C VAL A 275 -2.78 10.14 -6.12
N PRO A 276 -3.34 11.32 -5.84
CA PRO A 276 -2.54 12.50 -5.51
C PRO A 276 -1.61 12.22 -4.32
N TRP A 277 -0.35 12.65 -4.40
CA TRP A 277 0.61 12.41 -3.32
C TRP A 277 0.17 12.98 -1.97
N ALA A 278 -0.61 14.05 -1.97
CA ALA A 278 -1.19 14.62 -0.75
C ALA A 278 -2.07 13.61 0.01
N GLU A 279 -2.81 12.76 -0.70
CA GLU A 279 -3.62 11.69 -0.09
C GLU A 279 -2.73 10.60 0.49
N THR A 280 -1.76 10.11 -0.28
CA THR A 280 -0.77 9.14 0.20
C THR A 280 -0.07 9.66 1.46
N ARG A 281 0.35 10.94 1.45
CA ARG A 281 1.03 11.57 2.58
C ARG A 281 0.14 11.72 3.81
N ALA A 282 -1.14 12.04 3.66
CA ALA A 282 -2.09 12.09 4.76
C ALA A 282 -2.30 10.70 5.39
N VAL A 283 -2.45 9.67 4.55
CA VAL A 283 -2.56 8.27 4.98
C VAL A 283 -1.33 7.85 5.78
N LEU A 284 -0.13 8.12 5.26
CA LEU A 284 1.13 7.79 5.94
C LEU A 284 1.27 8.52 7.28
N ASP A 285 0.89 9.79 7.38
CA ASP A 285 0.96 10.55 8.65
C ASP A 285 0.04 9.96 9.72
N VAL A 286 -1.19 9.59 9.36
CA VAL A 286 -2.13 8.92 10.27
C VAL A 286 -1.54 7.62 10.79
N LEU A 287 -1.00 6.77 9.90
CA LEU A 287 -0.45 5.46 10.27
C LEU A 287 0.80 5.58 11.15
N VAL A 288 1.71 6.49 10.77
CA VAL A 288 2.94 6.74 11.54
C VAL A 288 2.60 7.28 12.92
N ARG A 289 1.65 8.22 13.04
CA ARG A 289 1.20 8.71 14.35
C ARG A 289 0.55 7.62 15.18
N ALA A 290 -0.25 6.75 14.56
CA ALA A 290 -0.91 5.66 15.25
C ALA A 290 0.12 4.68 15.84
N ARG A 291 1.23 4.46 15.13
CA ARG A 291 2.37 3.68 15.63
C ARG A 291 3.13 4.37 16.77
N GLU A 292 3.22 5.70 16.77
CA GLU A 292 3.92 6.43 17.82
C GLU A 292 3.19 6.44 19.17
N ASP A 293 1.87 6.15 19.17
CA ASP A 293 1.04 6.12 20.39
C ASP A 293 1.30 4.88 21.27
N PHE A 294 1.91 3.79 20.76
CA PHE A 294 2.16 2.55 21.54
C PHE A 294 3.22 1.60 20.95
#